data_AF-A0A927ZH48-F1
#
_entry.id   AF-A0A927ZH48-F1
#
_cell.length_a   1.000
_cell.length_b   1.000
_cell.length_c   1.000
_cell.angle_alpha   90.00
_cell.angle_beta   90.00
_cell.angle_gamma   90.00
#
_symmetry.space_group_name_H-M   'P 1'
#
loop_
_entity.id
_entity.type
_entity.pdbx_description
1 polymer ?
#
loop_
_entity_poly.entity_id
_entity_poly.type
_entity_poly.pdbx_seq_one_letter_code
_entity_poly.pdbx_strand_id
1 'polypeptide(L)'
;MHKDILNSLSENRFEFFFGFENMLALFRNEGRPSKNSNAYEIINLLKIECGNEKDALTDCMVYSDSGLLKVKINDVIGIKINGMQSFYRYLGRRFQAYEDVDKNFFKIEDFIQREKTGFLRKIHKLGYVLDVLNHSLVSIDELTLDDATYYAIDSEHFKTQRNSDSDIIVSDFSIYSIANLKVMNLTPQKPFLEIKNALYYFSGIKKAANKKAILVLDRKELNMICDYYSLDNIAIGGNV
;
A
#
# COMPACT_ATOMS: atom_id res chain seq x y z
N MET A 1 7.41 9.83 -21.55
CA MET A 1 8.45 9.01 -20.88
C MET A 1 8.09 8.68 -19.43
N HIS A 2 7.92 9.64 -18.51
CA HIS A 2 7.46 9.34 -17.13
C HIS A 2 6.02 8.80 -17.07
N LYS A 3 5.10 9.33 -17.89
CA LYS A 3 3.71 8.85 -18.02
C LYS A 3 3.59 7.37 -18.39
N ASP A 4 4.47 6.88 -19.26
CA ASP A 4 4.45 5.48 -19.73
C ASP A 4 4.99 4.52 -18.66
N ILE A 5 5.93 4.97 -17.83
CA ILE A 5 6.45 4.24 -16.66
C ILE A 5 5.41 4.22 -15.52
N LEU A 6 4.59 5.26 -15.38
CA LEU A 6 3.46 5.31 -14.45
C LEU A 6 2.31 4.39 -14.88
N ASN A 7 1.99 4.34 -16.18
CA ASN A 7 1.07 3.34 -16.73
C ASN A 7 1.58 1.90 -16.49
N SER A 8 2.90 1.68 -16.56
CA SER A 8 3.55 0.38 -16.25
C SER A 8 3.69 0.08 -14.75
N LEU A 9 3.62 1.10 -13.88
CA LEU A 9 3.47 0.96 -12.43
C LEU A 9 2.05 0.55 -12.01
N SER A 10 1.15 0.48 -13.01
CA SER A 10 -0.25 0.07 -13.05
C SER A 10 -1.08 0.51 -11.85
N GLU A 11 -2.09 1.34 -12.13
CA GLU A 11 -3.24 1.59 -11.26
C GLU A 11 -3.68 0.32 -10.53
N ASN A 12 -3.67 -0.83 -11.22
CA ASN A 12 -3.94 -2.16 -10.65
C ASN A 12 -3.05 -2.55 -9.46
N ARG A 13 -1.73 -2.28 -9.48
CA ARG A 13 -0.84 -2.55 -8.33
C ARG A 13 -1.18 -1.66 -7.17
N PHE A 14 -1.38 -0.37 -7.44
CA PHE A 14 -1.77 0.57 -6.41
C PHE A 14 -3.10 0.14 -5.77
N GLU A 15 -4.10 -0.14 -6.59
CA GLU A 15 -5.44 -0.55 -6.20
C GLU A 15 -5.40 -1.86 -5.39
N PHE A 16 -4.63 -2.85 -5.86
CA PHE A 16 -4.46 -4.09 -5.13
C PHE A 16 -3.72 -3.89 -3.79
N PHE A 17 -2.59 -3.17 -3.76
CA PHE A 17 -1.78 -3.06 -2.54
C PHE A 17 -2.35 -2.10 -1.49
N PHE A 18 -3.04 -1.05 -1.91
CA PHE A 18 -3.42 0.08 -1.04
C PHE A 18 -4.92 0.43 -1.07
N GLY A 19 -5.71 -0.11 -1.99
CA GLY A 19 -7.18 0.07 -1.98
C GLY A 19 -7.88 -0.63 -0.81
N PHE A 20 -9.22 -0.58 -0.77
CA PHE A 20 -10.02 -1.29 0.25
C PHE A 20 -10.80 -2.50 -0.26
N GLU A 21 -11.07 -2.59 -1.57
CA GLU A 21 -11.94 -3.66 -2.07
C GLU A 21 -11.30 -5.03 -1.95
N ASN A 22 -12.17 -6.04 -1.91
CA ASN A 22 -11.76 -7.43 -2.02
C ASN A 22 -11.39 -7.73 -3.48
N MET A 23 -10.18 -8.25 -3.68
CA MET A 23 -9.60 -8.41 -5.00
C MET A 23 -8.82 -9.70 -5.16
N LEU A 24 -8.81 -10.21 -6.38
CA LEU A 24 -7.92 -11.26 -6.85
C LEU A 24 -7.01 -10.69 -7.93
N ALA A 25 -5.71 -10.85 -7.74
CA ALA A 25 -4.68 -10.39 -8.67
C ALA A 25 -3.86 -11.57 -9.19
N LEU A 26 -3.65 -11.64 -10.50
CA LEU A 26 -2.77 -12.62 -11.12
C LEU A 26 -1.44 -11.95 -11.45
N PHE A 27 -0.38 -12.40 -10.79
CA PHE A 27 0.99 -11.95 -11.01
C PHE A 27 1.74 -12.97 -11.86
N ARG A 28 2.33 -12.52 -12.97
CA ARG A 28 3.11 -13.37 -13.88
C ARG A 28 4.48 -12.77 -14.13
N ASN A 29 5.48 -13.63 -14.11
CA ASN A 29 6.81 -13.30 -14.61
C ASN A 29 6.94 -13.90 -16.02
N GLU A 30 7.10 -13.03 -17.03
CA GLU A 30 7.29 -13.45 -18.43
C GLU A 30 8.66 -14.11 -18.68
N GLY A 31 9.57 -14.01 -17.72
CA GLY A 31 10.87 -14.69 -17.70
C GLY A 31 10.87 -15.98 -16.88
N ARG A 32 12.06 -16.37 -16.39
CA ARG A 32 12.20 -17.54 -15.51
C ARG A 32 11.57 -17.25 -14.13
N PRO A 33 10.95 -18.26 -13.48
CA PRO A 33 10.44 -18.12 -12.12
C PRO A 33 11.49 -17.50 -11.20
N SER A 34 11.18 -16.33 -10.66
CA SER A 34 12.09 -15.57 -9.82
C SER A 34 11.58 -15.54 -8.39
N LYS A 35 12.50 -15.52 -7.43
CA LYS A 35 12.18 -15.14 -6.05
C LYS A 35 12.01 -13.62 -5.93
N ASN A 36 12.54 -12.85 -6.87
CA ASN A 36 12.36 -11.40 -6.92
C ASN A 36 10.95 -11.10 -7.43
N SER A 37 10.13 -10.53 -6.57
CA SER A 37 8.73 -10.22 -6.85
C SER A 37 8.61 -9.10 -7.89
N ASN A 38 9.59 -8.18 -7.96
CA ASN A 38 9.63 -7.10 -8.96
C ASN A 38 9.73 -7.60 -10.42
N ALA A 39 10.01 -8.90 -10.61
CA ALA A 39 10.04 -9.52 -11.93
C ALA A 39 8.65 -10.02 -12.39
N TYR A 40 7.62 -9.92 -11.54
CA TYR A 40 6.25 -10.30 -11.86
C TYR A 40 5.44 -9.05 -12.17
N GLU A 41 4.55 -9.10 -13.15
CA GLU A 41 3.57 -8.06 -13.47
C GLU A 41 2.16 -8.53 -13.11
N ILE A 42 1.28 -7.60 -12.71
CA ILE A 42 -0.15 -7.90 -12.57
C ILE A 42 -0.75 -7.95 -13.97
N ILE A 43 -1.10 -9.15 -14.43
CA ILE A 43 -1.71 -9.37 -15.74
C ILE A 43 -3.24 -9.37 -15.70
N ASN A 44 -3.82 -9.64 -14.54
CA ASN A 44 -5.26 -9.51 -14.29
C ASN A 44 -5.52 -9.04 -12.87
N LEU A 45 -6.54 -8.20 -12.71
CA LEU A 45 -7.10 -7.78 -11.43
C LEU A 45 -8.62 -7.91 -11.51
N LEU A 46 -9.22 -8.59 -10.55
CA LEU A 46 -10.65 -8.86 -10.48
C LEU A 46 -11.16 -8.48 -9.10
N LYS A 47 -12.30 -7.82 -9.03
CA LYS A 47 -13.04 -7.68 -7.77
C LYS A 47 -13.72 -9.01 -7.44
N ILE A 48 -13.71 -9.36 -6.17
CA ILE A 48 -14.29 -10.62 -5.69
C ILE A 48 -15.19 -10.37 -4.49
N GLU A 49 -16.22 -11.20 -4.32
CA GLU A 49 -17.16 -11.12 -3.19
C GLU A 49 -16.83 -12.15 -2.08
N CYS A 50 -15.76 -12.93 -2.26
CA CYS A 50 -15.39 -14.01 -1.36
C CYS A 50 -15.06 -13.49 0.05
N GLY A 51 -15.52 -14.22 1.07
CA GLY A 51 -15.24 -13.92 2.48
C GLY A 51 -13.96 -14.54 3.03
N ASN A 52 -13.34 -15.49 2.31
CA ASN A 52 -12.10 -16.16 2.73
C ASN A 52 -11.21 -16.56 1.54
N GLU A 53 -9.95 -16.90 1.84
CA GLU A 53 -8.93 -17.21 0.83
C GLU A 53 -9.23 -18.52 0.07
N LYS A 54 -9.85 -19.52 0.70
CA LYS A 54 -10.15 -20.80 0.06
C LYS A 54 -11.21 -20.63 -1.03
N ASP A 55 -12.24 -19.86 -0.76
CA ASP A 55 -13.28 -19.54 -1.75
C ASP A 55 -12.69 -18.75 -2.91
N ALA A 56 -11.84 -17.76 -2.63
CA ALA A 56 -11.16 -16.99 -3.67
C ALA A 56 -10.24 -17.84 -4.56
N LEU A 57 -9.54 -18.83 -3.99
CA LEU A 57 -8.75 -19.80 -4.78
C LEU A 57 -9.64 -20.74 -5.60
N THR A 58 -10.80 -21.11 -5.08
CA THR A 58 -11.79 -21.92 -5.80
C THR A 58 -12.35 -21.16 -6.98
N ASP A 59 -12.77 -19.91 -6.77
CA ASP A 59 -13.23 -19.01 -7.83
C ASP A 59 -12.14 -18.77 -8.88
N CYS A 60 -10.88 -18.60 -8.46
CA CYS A 60 -9.75 -18.52 -9.38
C CYS A 60 -9.69 -19.70 -10.35
N MET A 61 -9.94 -20.91 -9.85
CA MET A 61 -9.93 -22.12 -10.68
C MET A 61 -11.17 -22.21 -11.56
N VAL A 62 -12.36 -21.86 -11.05
CA VAL A 62 -13.58 -21.80 -11.86
C VAL A 62 -13.44 -20.77 -13.00
N TYR A 63 -12.84 -19.62 -12.73
CA TYR A 63 -12.53 -18.62 -13.76
C TYR A 63 -11.48 -19.13 -14.74
N SER A 64 -10.52 -19.93 -14.29
CA SER A 64 -9.55 -20.56 -15.17
C SER A 64 -10.19 -21.58 -16.11
N ASP A 65 -11.04 -22.45 -15.57
CA ASP A 65 -11.69 -23.54 -16.33
C ASP A 65 -12.73 -23.00 -17.32
N SER A 66 -13.41 -21.91 -16.97
CA SER A 66 -14.32 -21.19 -17.88
C SER A 66 -13.61 -20.33 -18.93
N GLY A 67 -12.28 -20.19 -18.83
CA GLY A 67 -11.46 -19.39 -19.75
C GLY A 67 -11.49 -17.88 -19.49
N LEU A 68 -12.16 -17.42 -18.44
CA LEU A 68 -12.19 -16.02 -18.01
C LEU A 68 -10.84 -15.54 -17.47
N LEU A 69 -10.08 -16.45 -16.86
CA LEU A 69 -8.72 -16.21 -16.36
C LEU A 69 -7.77 -17.22 -17.01
N LYS A 70 -6.56 -16.81 -17.39
CA LYS A 70 -5.54 -17.73 -17.91
C LYS A 70 -4.45 -17.92 -16.87
N VAL A 71 -4.60 -18.93 -16.01
CA VAL A 71 -3.61 -19.26 -14.98
C VAL A 71 -2.57 -20.25 -15.54
N LYS A 72 -1.29 -19.98 -15.29
CA LYS A 72 -0.14 -20.83 -15.69
C LYS A 72 0.62 -21.28 -14.46
N ILE A 73 1.29 -22.43 -14.57
CA ILE A 73 2.19 -22.94 -13.52
C ILE A 73 3.20 -21.86 -13.15
N ASN A 74 3.43 -21.68 -11.84
CA ASN A 74 4.27 -20.65 -11.23
C ASN A 74 3.74 -19.22 -11.22
N ASP A 75 2.55 -18.96 -11.77
CA ASP A 75 1.87 -17.69 -11.50
C ASP A 75 1.64 -17.53 -10.00
N VAL A 76 1.61 -16.29 -9.55
CA VAL A 76 1.32 -15.93 -8.17
C VAL A 76 -0.08 -15.31 -8.12
N ILE A 77 -0.98 -15.92 -7.37
CA ILE A 77 -2.31 -15.39 -7.08
C ILE A 77 -2.21 -14.55 -5.81
N GLY A 78 -2.41 -13.25 -5.95
CA GLY A 78 -2.65 -12.35 -4.83
C GLY A 78 -4.14 -12.33 -4.50
N ILE A 79 -4.47 -12.50 -3.23
CA ILE A 79 -5.83 -12.41 -2.71
C ILE A 79 -5.85 -11.29 -1.69
N LYS A 80 -6.84 -10.41 -1.79
CA LYS A 80 -7.11 -9.33 -0.85
C LYS A 80 -8.53 -9.46 -0.33
N ILE A 81 -8.67 -9.57 0.98
CA ILE A 81 -9.96 -9.66 1.67
C ILE A 81 -9.90 -8.75 2.89
N ASN A 82 -10.78 -7.76 2.94
CA ASN A 82 -10.88 -6.78 4.03
C ASN A 82 -9.52 -6.12 4.34
N GLY A 83 -8.73 -5.82 3.30
CA GLY A 83 -7.38 -5.23 3.41
C GLY A 83 -6.25 -6.21 3.77
N MET A 84 -6.56 -7.43 4.25
CA MET A 84 -5.55 -8.48 4.40
C MET A 84 -5.18 -9.04 3.04
N GLN A 85 -3.89 -9.27 2.82
CA GLN A 85 -3.34 -9.70 1.54
C GLN A 85 -2.53 -10.98 1.72
N SER A 86 -2.84 -11.98 0.92
CA SER A 86 -2.16 -13.28 0.89
C SER A 86 -1.76 -13.64 -0.53
N PHE A 87 -0.67 -14.39 -0.68
CA PHE A 87 -0.10 -14.73 -1.98
C PHE A 87 0.15 -16.21 -2.09
N TYR A 88 -0.18 -16.76 -3.25
CA TYR A 88 -0.20 -18.19 -3.51
C TYR A 88 0.44 -18.51 -4.86
N ARG A 89 1.41 -19.42 -4.90
CA ARG A 89 1.97 -19.95 -6.15
C ARG A 89 1.09 -21.07 -6.68
N TYR A 90 0.66 -20.95 -7.94
CA TYR A 90 -0.07 -22.02 -8.61
C TYR A 90 0.85 -23.16 -9.06
N LEU A 91 0.49 -24.40 -8.74
CA LEU A 91 1.30 -25.59 -8.97
C LEU A 91 0.90 -26.38 -10.23
N GLY A 92 -0.28 -26.15 -10.80
CA GLY A 92 -0.76 -26.87 -12.00
C GLY A 92 -1.08 -28.34 -11.79
N ARG A 93 -1.37 -28.76 -10.55
CA ARG A 93 -1.87 -30.09 -10.24
C ARG A 93 -3.25 -30.28 -10.86
N ARG A 94 -3.48 -31.44 -11.48
CA ARG A 94 -4.82 -31.86 -11.90
C ARG A 94 -5.59 -32.27 -10.64
N PHE A 95 -6.72 -31.63 -10.36
CA PHE A 95 -7.57 -31.95 -9.21
C PHE A 95 -8.76 -32.82 -9.64
N GLN A 96 -9.28 -33.63 -8.71
CA GLN A 96 -10.43 -34.50 -8.94
C GLN A 96 -11.71 -33.95 -8.28
N ALA A 97 -11.58 -33.08 -7.26
CA ALA A 97 -12.70 -32.43 -6.56
C ALA A 97 -12.35 -30.99 -6.15
N TYR A 98 -13.35 -30.10 -6.11
CA TYR A 98 -13.18 -28.68 -5.74
C TYR A 98 -12.71 -28.46 -4.29
N GLU A 99 -13.01 -29.41 -3.40
CA GLU A 99 -12.66 -29.32 -1.98
C GLU A 99 -11.14 -29.33 -1.74
N ASP A 100 -10.37 -29.84 -2.70
CA ASP A 100 -8.91 -30.01 -2.70
C ASP A 100 -8.17 -28.92 -3.51
N VAL A 101 -8.86 -27.87 -3.95
CA VAL A 101 -8.27 -26.82 -4.81
C VAL A 101 -7.09 -26.13 -4.15
N ASP A 102 -7.14 -25.93 -2.83
CA ASP A 102 -6.06 -25.34 -2.02
C ASP A 102 -4.73 -26.10 -2.15
N LYS A 103 -4.75 -27.42 -2.34
CA LYS A 103 -3.55 -28.25 -2.58
C LYS A 103 -2.85 -27.93 -3.89
N ASN A 104 -3.48 -27.18 -4.79
CA ASN A 104 -2.90 -26.68 -6.03
C ASN A 104 -2.11 -25.37 -5.84
N PHE A 105 -2.11 -24.84 -4.62
CA PHE A 105 -1.50 -23.57 -4.29
C PHE A 105 -0.49 -23.73 -3.16
N PHE A 106 0.60 -22.97 -3.25
CA PHE A 106 1.60 -22.88 -2.19
C PHE A 106 1.70 -21.44 -1.69
N LYS A 107 1.43 -21.21 -0.40
CA LYS A 107 1.46 -19.86 0.19
C LYS A 107 2.88 -19.28 0.15
N ILE A 108 3.01 -18.01 -0.22
CA ILE A 108 4.28 -17.28 -0.29
C ILE A 108 4.23 -16.13 0.73
N GLU A 109 4.85 -16.31 1.88
CA GLU A 109 4.74 -15.36 3.00
C GLU A 109 5.40 -14.01 2.69
N ASP A 110 6.60 -14.00 2.09
CA ASP A 110 7.38 -12.77 1.89
C ASP A 110 7.14 -12.06 0.55
N PHE A 111 6.14 -12.45 -0.23
CA PHE A 111 5.90 -11.82 -1.53
C PHE A 111 5.44 -10.37 -1.37
N ILE A 112 4.50 -10.14 -0.44
CA ILE A 112 3.90 -8.84 -0.16
C ILE A 112 4.92 -7.77 0.23
N GLN A 113 5.79 -8.10 1.20
CA GLN A 113 6.70 -7.11 1.77
C GLN A 113 7.70 -6.65 0.71
N ARG A 114 8.18 -7.58 -0.12
CA ARG A 114 9.09 -7.29 -1.23
C ARG A 114 8.41 -6.46 -2.31
N GLU A 115 7.17 -6.78 -2.68
CA GLU A 115 6.40 -6.00 -3.66
C GLU A 115 6.10 -4.58 -3.17
N LYS A 116 5.58 -4.43 -1.96
CA LYS A 116 5.28 -3.11 -1.38
C LYS A 116 6.56 -2.27 -1.29
N THR A 117 7.65 -2.83 -0.78
CA THR A 117 8.92 -2.11 -0.68
C THR A 117 9.48 -1.73 -2.05
N GLY A 118 9.40 -2.64 -3.04
CA GLY A 118 9.83 -2.38 -4.41
C GLY A 118 9.02 -1.28 -5.09
N PHE A 119 7.69 -1.34 -4.95
CA PHE A 119 6.77 -0.35 -5.46
C PHE A 119 7.01 1.04 -4.85
N LEU A 120 7.07 1.12 -3.52
CA LEU A 120 7.34 2.37 -2.79
C LEU A 120 8.66 3.01 -3.23
N ARG A 121 9.74 2.22 -3.27
CA ARG A 121 11.03 2.70 -3.77
C ARG A 121 10.96 3.23 -5.19
N LYS A 122 10.15 2.62 -6.06
CA LYS A 122 10.03 3.05 -7.46
C LYS A 122 9.26 4.37 -7.56
N ILE A 123 8.13 4.52 -6.86
CA ILE A 123 7.36 5.77 -6.88
C ILE A 123 8.11 6.92 -6.21
N HIS A 124 8.82 6.66 -5.09
CA HIS A 124 9.60 7.68 -4.38
C HIS A 124 10.77 8.18 -5.22
N LYS A 125 11.46 7.29 -5.95
CA LYS A 125 12.50 7.67 -6.92
C LYS A 125 11.99 8.53 -8.06
N LEU A 126 10.71 8.42 -8.39
CA LEU A 126 10.07 9.21 -9.44
C LEU A 126 9.45 10.51 -8.90
N GLY A 127 9.61 10.82 -7.61
CA GLY A 127 9.05 12.02 -6.99
C GLY A 127 7.55 11.93 -6.72
N TYR A 128 7.00 10.74 -6.48
CA TYR A 128 5.59 10.55 -6.15
C TYR A 128 5.39 10.14 -4.69
N VAL A 129 4.28 10.57 -4.10
CA VAL A 129 3.78 10.13 -2.79
C VAL A 129 2.37 9.53 -2.93
N LEU A 130 1.93 8.78 -1.92
CA LEU A 130 0.60 8.16 -1.92
C LEU A 130 -0.43 9.11 -1.30
N ASP A 131 -1.59 9.30 -1.92
CA ASP A 131 -2.77 9.87 -1.26
C ASP A 131 -3.69 8.72 -0.86
N VAL A 132 -3.58 8.32 0.41
CA VAL A 132 -4.28 7.18 1.00
C VAL A 132 -5.80 7.43 1.04
N LEU A 133 -6.24 8.67 1.25
CA LEU A 133 -7.68 8.98 1.34
C LEU A 133 -8.36 8.91 -0.02
N ASN A 134 -7.68 9.38 -1.06
CA ASN A 134 -8.24 9.45 -2.42
C ASN A 134 -7.79 8.32 -3.33
N HIS A 135 -7.03 7.34 -2.81
CA HIS A 135 -6.58 6.19 -3.58
C HIS A 135 -5.80 6.58 -4.84
N SER A 136 -4.84 7.48 -4.71
CA SER A 136 -4.09 7.98 -5.87
C SER A 136 -2.61 8.18 -5.58
N LEU A 137 -1.81 8.27 -6.65
CA LEU A 137 -0.43 8.74 -6.59
C LEU A 137 -0.41 10.22 -6.93
N VAL A 138 0.33 11.00 -6.15
CA VAL A 138 0.45 12.45 -6.36
C VAL A 138 1.91 12.80 -6.59
N SER A 139 2.19 13.57 -7.63
CA SER A 139 3.55 14.08 -7.89
C SER A 139 3.89 15.13 -6.84
N ILE A 140 5.09 15.07 -6.25
CA ILE A 140 5.58 16.07 -5.31
C ILE A 140 5.64 17.45 -5.98
N ASP A 141 5.97 17.51 -7.27
CA ASP A 141 6.02 18.77 -8.04
C ASP A 141 4.64 19.45 -8.18
N GLU A 142 3.55 18.69 -8.05
CA GLU A 142 2.17 19.19 -8.14
C GLU A 142 1.59 19.55 -6.77
N LEU A 143 2.34 19.30 -5.69
CA LEU A 143 1.94 19.66 -4.35
C LEU A 143 2.12 21.16 -4.15
N THR A 144 1.17 21.77 -3.45
CA THR A 144 1.30 23.12 -2.88
C THR A 144 1.03 23.04 -1.37
N LEU A 145 1.89 23.66 -0.54
CA LEU A 145 1.65 23.79 0.90
C LEU A 145 0.55 24.83 1.20
N ASP A 146 0.22 25.66 0.21
CA ASP A 146 -0.80 26.70 0.34
C ASP A 146 -2.22 26.16 0.16
N ASP A 147 -2.45 25.18 -0.71
CA ASP A 147 -3.80 24.68 -1.00
C ASP A 147 -4.16 23.40 -0.23
N ALA A 148 -3.15 22.72 0.33
CA ALA A 148 -3.34 21.45 1.01
C ALA A 148 -2.57 21.35 2.34
N THR A 149 -3.15 20.60 3.27
CA THR A 149 -2.45 20.16 4.48
C THR A 149 -2.13 18.67 4.33
N TYR A 150 -0.85 18.34 4.44
CA TYR A 150 -0.34 16.97 4.34
C TYR A 150 -0.26 16.35 5.73
N TYR A 151 -0.79 15.14 5.84
CA TYR A 151 -0.83 14.38 7.07
C TYR A 151 -0.24 12.98 6.87
N ALA A 152 0.26 12.38 7.93
CA ALA A 152 0.59 10.96 7.96
C ALA A 152 0.12 10.35 9.27
N ILE A 153 -0.25 9.07 9.25
CA ILE A 153 -0.42 8.27 10.46
C ILE A 153 0.80 7.35 10.54
N ASP A 154 1.53 7.40 11.65
CA ASP A 154 2.66 6.50 11.88
C ASP A 154 2.47 5.80 13.23
N SER A 155 2.81 4.52 13.29
CA SER A 155 2.78 3.77 14.56
C SER A 155 4.04 4.09 15.35
N GLU A 156 3.90 4.73 16.49
CA GLU A 156 5.03 4.93 17.39
C GLU A 156 5.28 3.62 18.16
N HIS A 157 6.43 3.01 17.91
CA HIS A 157 6.85 1.83 18.67
C HIS A 157 7.80 2.25 19.80
N PHE A 158 7.31 2.77 20.94
CA PHE A 158 8.23 3.06 22.05
C PHE A 158 7.66 2.89 23.48
N LYS A 159 8.10 1.78 24.11
CA LYS A 159 8.87 1.63 25.37
C LYS A 159 8.27 0.65 26.37
N THR A 160 9.10 -0.31 26.76
CA THR A 160 8.99 -1.06 28.02
C THR A 160 8.94 -0.09 29.20
N GLN A 161 7.94 -0.22 30.06
CA GLN A 161 7.92 0.47 31.34
C GLN A 161 9.08 -0.07 32.19
N ARG A 162 9.94 0.82 32.70
CA ARG A 162 11.12 0.45 33.50
C ARG A 162 10.79 -0.18 34.87
N ASN A 163 9.53 -0.38 35.25
CA ASN A 163 9.12 -0.77 36.61
C ASN A 163 7.90 -1.71 36.68
N SER A 164 7.63 -2.54 35.68
CA SER A 164 6.64 -3.61 35.80
C SER A 164 7.08 -4.83 35.01
N ASP A 165 7.05 -6.02 35.62
CA ASP A 165 7.35 -7.33 35.02
C ASP A 165 6.35 -7.75 33.92
N SER A 166 5.71 -6.78 33.28
CA SER A 166 4.86 -6.97 32.12
C SER A 166 5.41 -6.13 30.96
N ASP A 167 6.11 -6.81 30.04
CA ASP A 167 6.43 -6.29 28.71
C ASP A 167 5.13 -6.09 27.92
N ILE A 168 4.40 -5.01 28.20
CA ILE A 168 3.23 -4.64 27.40
C ILE A 168 3.71 -3.77 26.24
N ILE A 169 3.78 -4.37 25.06
CA ILE A 169 3.88 -3.66 23.79
C ILE A 169 2.53 -2.97 23.57
N VAL A 170 2.47 -1.64 23.68
CA VAL A 170 1.34 -0.84 23.21
C VAL A 170 1.80 -0.12 21.94
N SER A 171 1.26 -0.51 20.79
CA SER A 171 1.45 0.25 19.55
C SER A 171 0.42 1.36 19.50
N ASP A 172 0.84 2.61 19.69
CA ASP A 172 -0.03 3.76 19.51
C ASP A 172 0.22 4.40 18.13
N PHE A 173 -0.83 4.93 17.50
CA PHE A 173 -0.80 5.63 16.22
C PHE A 173 -0.83 7.14 16.45
N SER A 174 0.17 7.86 15.95
CA SER A 174 0.23 9.33 16.01
C SER A 174 -0.08 9.94 14.66
N ILE A 175 -0.69 11.13 14.68
CA ILE A 175 -0.93 11.92 13.47
C ILE A 175 0.17 12.97 13.35
N TYR A 176 0.78 13.02 12.17
CA TYR A 176 1.81 13.98 11.81
C TYR A 176 1.29 14.94 10.75
N SER A 177 1.82 16.15 10.71
CA SER A 177 1.57 17.11 9.63
C SER A 177 2.78 18.01 9.40
N ILE A 178 2.79 18.73 8.27
CA ILE A 178 3.83 19.70 7.95
C ILE A 178 3.44 21.07 8.51
N ALA A 179 4.34 21.67 9.28
CA ALA A 179 4.25 23.08 9.69
C ALA A 179 5.65 23.71 9.67
N ASN A 180 5.78 24.89 9.03
CA ASN A 180 7.06 25.59 8.86
C ASN A 180 8.17 24.68 8.27
N LEU A 181 7.84 23.91 7.23
CA LEU A 181 8.74 22.93 6.59
C LEU A 181 9.34 21.88 7.55
N LYS A 182 8.64 21.61 8.65
CA LYS A 182 9.00 20.56 9.61
C LYS A 182 7.82 19.63 9.83
N VAL A 183 8.13 18.35 9.99
CA VAL A 183 7.12 17.35 10.35
C VAL A 183 6.86 17.41 11.85
N MET A 184 5.63 17.71 12.22
CA MET A 184 5.17 17.91 13.60
C MET A 184 4.17 16.83 13.99
N ASN A 185 4.31 16.25 15.19
CA ASN A 185 3.31 15.37 15.77
C ASN A 185 2.15 16.22 16.32
N LEU A 186 0.93 15.98 15.83
CA LEU A 186 -0.30 16.65 16.24
C LEU A 186 -0.95 16.03 17.48
N THR A 187 -0.60 14.79 17.80
CA THR A 187 -1.14 14.02 18.94
C THR A 187 -0.05 13.54 19.90
N PRO A 188 0.92 14.37 20.31
CA PRO A 188 2.09 13.92 21.07
C PRO A 188 1.77 13.42 22.48
N GLN A 189 0.64 13.83 23.05
CA GLN A 189 0.22 13.46 24.41
C GLN A 189 -0.92 12.44 24.43
N LYS A 190 -1.57 12.19 23.30
CA LYS A 190 -2.75 11.32 23.18
C LYS A 190 -2.72 10.60 21.82
N PRO A 191 -1.76 9.69 21.61
CA PRO A 191 -1.77 8.89 20.41
C PRO A 191 -2.98 7.92 20.45
N PHE A 192 -3.38 7.42 19.29
CA PHE A 192 -4.55 6.57 19.13
C PHE A 192 -4.18 5.11 19.33
N LEU A 193 -4.91 4.38 20.17
CA LEU A 193 -4.70 2.95 20.39
C LEU A 193 -4.90 2.08 19.13
N GLU A 194 -5.70 2.57 18.17
CA GLU A 194 -6.04 1.83 16.96
C GLU A 194 -6.04 2.76 15.74
N ILE A 195 -5.57 2.25 14.60
CA ILE A 195 -5.50 3.00 13.34
C ILE A 195 -6.87 3.53 12.90
N LYS A 196 -7.96 2.81 13.19
CA LYS A 196 -9.33 3.24 12.87
C LYS A 196 -9.71 4.55 13.57
N ASN A 197 -9.24 4.72 14.81
CA ASN A 197 -9.49 5.92 15.60
C ASN A 197 -8.65 7.09 15.07
N ALA A 198 -7.41 6.83 14.64
CA ALA A 198 -6.58 7.81 13.94
C ALA A 198 -7.20 8.23 12.60
N LEU A 199 -7.77 7.30 11.83
CA LEU A 199 -8.47 7.60 10.58
C LEU A 199 -9.73 8.44 10.82
N TYR A 200 -10.42 8.24 11.94
CA TYR A 200 -11.62 9.02 12.30
C TYR A 200 -11.33 10.52 12.45
N TYR A 201 -10.09 10.91 12.81
CA TYR A 201 -9.64 12.30 12.86
C TYR A 201 -9.93 13.07 11.56
N PHE A 202 -9.80 12.39 10.41
CA PHE A 202 -9.99 13.00 9.09
C PHE A 202 -11.46 13.18 8.71
N SER A 203 -12.39 12.51 9.41
CA SER A 203 -13.84 12.70 9.18
C SER A 203 -14.31 14.11 9.58
N GLY A 204 -13.68 14.71 10.59
CA GLY A 204 -13.95 16.07 11.05
C GLY A 204 -13.27 17.15 10.18
N ILE A 205 -12.07 16.88 9.68
CA ILE A 205 -11.29 17.84 8.87
C ILE A 205 -11.97 18.16 7.54
N LYS A 206 -12.59 17.16 6.88
CA LYS A 206 -13.37 17.37 5.65
C LYS A 206 -14.50 18.40 5.80
N LYS A 207 -14.93 18.71 7.03
CA LYS A 207 -16.01 19.66 7.31
C LYS A 207 -15.51 21.04 7.77
N ALA A 208 -14.23 21.19 8.08
CA ALA A 208 -13.72 22.35 8.84
C ALA A 208 -12.65 23.19 8.13
N ALA A 209 -12.02 22.71 7.05
CA ALA A 209 -10.86 23.38 6.45
C ALA A 209 -11.11 23.87 5.01
N ASN A 210 -10.67 25.11 4.72
CA ASN A 210 -10.60 25.68 3.36
C ASN A 210 -9.49 25.07 2.48
N LYS A 211 -8.68 24.15 3.04
CA LYS A 211 -7.56 23.48 2.36
C LYS A 211 -7.84 21.98 2.21
N LYS A 212 -7.38 21.38 1.12
CA LYS A 212 -7.49 19.93 0.87
C LYS A 212 -6.66 19.16 1.89
N ALA A 213 -7.22 18.12 2.52
CA ALA A 213 -6.44 17.21 3.37
C ALA A 213 -5.91 16.05 2.53
N ILE A 214 -4.58 15.84 2.57
CA ILE A 214 -3.91 14.73 1.89
C ILE A 214 -3.27 13.85 2.96
N LEU A 215 -3.66 12.57 3.03
CA LEU A 215 -3.04 11.59 3.92
C LEU A 215 -1.99 10.82 3.13
N VAL A 216 -0.74 11.08 3.42
CA VAL A 216 0.40 10.33 2.87
C VAL A 216 0.64 9.04 3.64
N LEU A 217 1.41 8.12 3.06
CA LEU A 217 1.56 6.77 3.60
C LEU A 217 2.09 6.75 5.03
N ASP A 218 3.18 7.49 5.25
CA ASP A 218 3.89 7.49 6.52
C ASP A 218 4.64 8.82 6.72
N ARG A 219 5.30 8.93 7.88
CA ARG A 219 6.09 10.12 8.23
C ARG A 219 7.26 10.36 7.26
N LYS A 220 7.75 9.33 6.55
CA LYS A 220 8.85 9.48 5.59
C LYS A 220 8.39 10.23 4.35
N GLU A 221 7.19 9.96 3.85
CA GLU A 221 6.62 10.73 2.74
C GLU A 221 6.44 12.21 3.10
N LEU A 222 6.06 12.53 4.35
CA LEU A 222 6.03 13.92 4.81
C LEU A 222 7.43 14.58 4.81
N ASN A 223 8.45 13.85 5.27
CA ASN A 223 9.83 14.37 5.24
C ASN A 223 10.30 14.60 3.80
N MET A 224 9.98 13.69 2.86
CA MET A 224 10.31 13.89 1.45
C MET A 224 9.69 15.16 0.88
N ILE A 225 8.44 15.47 1.23
CA ILE A 225 7.79 16.72 0.84
C ILE A 225 8.54 17.92 1.44
N CYS A 226 8.84 17.91 2.74
CA CYS A 226 9.62 18.98 3.39
C CYS A 226 11.00 19.19 2.75
N ASP A 227 11.72 18.11 2.45
CA ASP A 227 13.04 18.14 1.85
C ASP A 227 12.98 18.77 0.45
N TYR A 228 11.98 18.39 -0.35
CA TYR A 228 11.75 18.98 -1.68
C TYR A 228 11.55 20.50 -1.61
N TYR A 229 10.62 20.98 -0.78
CA TYR A 229 10.39 22.43 -0.64
C TYR A 229 11.58 23.17 -0.03
N SER A 230 12.33 22.54 0.87
CA SER A 230 13.53 23.13 1.45
C SER A 230 14.60 23.33 0.37
N LEU A 231 14.79 22.35 -0.51
CA LEU A 231 15.72 22.44 -1.64
C LEU A 231 15.26 23.45 -2.70
N ASP A 232 13.97 23.48 -3.02
CA ASP A 232 13.41 24.43 -3.98
C ASP A 232 13.59 25.89 -3.51
N ASN A 233 13.34 26.16 -2.23
CA ASN A 233 13.59 27.48 -1.63
C ASN A 233 15.07 27.89 -1.69
N ILE A 234 16.00 26.93 -1.53
CA ILE A 234 17.45 27.19 -1.66
C ILE A 234 17.82 27.45 -3.13
N ALA A 235 17.26 26.69 -4.07
CA ALA A 235 17.52 26.85 -5.51
C ALA A 235 17.02 28.20 -6.03
N ILE A 236 15.86 28.65 -5.56
CA ILE A 236 15.29 29.96 -5.91
C ILE A 236 16.05 31.10 -5.22
N GLY A 237 16.48 30.92 -3.97
CA GLY A 237 17.28 31.91 -3.22
C GLY A 237 18.78 31.96 -3.57
N GLY A 238 19.28 30.98 -4.34
CA GLY A 238 20.69 30.87 -4.74
C GLY A 238 21.07 31.55 -6.05
N ASN A 239 20.11 32.19 -6.74
CA ASN A 239 20.36 33.01 -7.93
C ASN A 239 20.42 34.51 -7.54
N VAL A 240 21.39 34.88 -6.70
CA VAL A 240 21.77 36.28 -6.44
C VAL A 240 23.20 36.52 -6.90
#